data_AF-A0A1F5X1G3-F1
#
_entry.id   AF-A0A1F5X1G3-F1
#
_cell.length_a   1.000
_cell.length_b   1.000
_cell.length_c   1.000
_cell.angle_alpha   90.00
_cell.angle_beta   90.00
_cell.angle_gamma   90.00
#
_symmetry.space_group_name_H-M   'P 1'
#
loop_
_entity.id
_entity.type
_entity.pdbx_description
1 polymer ?
#
loop_
_entity_poly.entity_id
_entity_poly.type
_entity_poly.pdbx_seq_one_letter_code
_entity_poly.pdbx_strand_id
1 'polypeptide(L)'
;MINGLSCDDFAAVFKENIEKRSRTAKGVSDTSTSSKKKKLLKEKTALKEQVAENTECLVKSVAIDSIFYSSIKQPFLKSVTIRALMESWDSVINSGLQEEGAYLDDYLKLCASAKELKKTAGFNYRVNKRYRTWRVSYTKANLDPLQLESAMDFFYGELVSKIELAVNKQISQAELLAYADHMIDGEIHPWADGCGRSATAAVMWLSLLSLDFVFPVFGERSEHYAAIHDLTEHTKYYECCLSGK
;
A
#
# COMPACT_ATOMS: atom_id res chain seq x y z
N MET A 1 -14.47 19.72 -7.40
CA MET A 1 -14.62 19.48 -5.95
C MET A 1 -14.89 18.01 -5.76
N ILE A 2 -14.13 17.36 -4.88
CA ILE A 2 -14.43 16.00 -4.44
C ILE A 2 -15.17 16.19 -3.11
N ASN A 3 -16.50 16.05 -3.13
CA ASN A 3 -17.37 16.10 -1.95
C ASN A 3 -17.19 17.32 -1.01
N GLY A 4 -16.88 18.51 -1.55
CA GLY A 4 -16.81 19.77 -0.79
C GLY A 4 -15.41 20.22 -0.38
N LEU A 5 -14.38 19.39 -0.58
CA LEU A 5 -12.97 19.79 -0.45
C LEU A 5 -12.39 20.15 -1.83
N SER A 6 -11.42 21.07 -1.84
CA SER A 6 -10.68 21.37 -3.06
C SER A 6 -9.81 20.17 -3.41
N CYS A 7 -9.70 19.86 -4.71
CA CYS A 7 -8.77 18.82 -5.16
C CYS A 7 -7.32 19.16 -4.79
N ASP A 8 -7.04 20.44 -4.54
CA ASP A 8 -5.74 20.97 -4.19
C ASP A 8 -5.36 20.59 -2.75
N ASP A 9 -6.30 20.61 -1.79
CA ASP A 9 -6.06 20.19 -0.40
C ASP A 9 -5.73 18.70 -0.32
N PHE A 10 -6.49 17.87 -1.03
CA PHE A 10 -6.21 16.43 -1.13
C PHE A 10 -4.82 16.17 -1.71
N ALA A 11 -4.51 16.83 -2.84
CA ALA A 11 -3.21 16.67 -3.49
C ALA A 11 -2.05 17.14 -2.60
N ALA A 12 -2.22 18.24 -1.86
CA ALA A 12 -1.22 18.77 -0.95
C ALA A 12 -0.94 17.79 0.19
N VAL A 13 -1.97 17.33 0.91
CA VAL A 13 -1.82 16.38 2.02
C VAL A 13 -1.24 15.05 1.53
N PHE A 14 -1.68 14.56 0.37
CA PHE A 14 -1.13 13.34 -0.21
C PHE A 14 0.38 13.45 -0.46
N LYS A 15 0.82 14.52 -1.13
CA LYS A 15 2.24 14.76 -1.44
C LYS A 15 3.07 14.88 -0.18
N GLU A 16 2.59 15.64 0.80
CA GLU A 16 3.23 15.78 2.11
C GLU A 16 3.42 14.42 2.80
N ASN A 17 2.37 13.59 2.83
CA ASN A 17 2.43 12.25 3.43
C ASN A 17 3.45 11.33 2.71
N ILE A 18 3.55 11.42 1.38
CA ILE A 18 4.57 10.68 0.62
C ILE A 18 5.97 11.17 0.98
N GLU A 19 6.20 12.47 1.05
CA GLU A 19 7.51 13.06 1.38
C GLU A 19 7.96 12.71 2.81
N LYS A 20 7.05 12.78 3.79
CA LYS A 20 7.35 12.44 5.19
C LYS A 20 7.82 10.99 5.33
N ARG A 21 7.11 10.06 4.67
CA ARG A 21 7.31 8.61 4.86
C ARG A 21 8.34 7.98 3.91
N SER A 22 8.40 8.42 2.66
CA SER A 22 9.14 7.74 1.60
C SER A 22 10.60 8.19 1.52
N ARG A 23 11.53 7.27 1.83
CA ARG A 23 12.97 7.48 1.57
C ARG A 23 13.26 7.64 0.07
N THR A 24 12.52 6.93 -0.78
CA THR A 24 12.65 7.02 -2.24
C THR A 24 12.25 8.41 -2.73
N ALA A 25 11.24 9.05 -2.13
CA ALA A 25 10.89 10.45 -2.43
C ALA A 25 12.01 11.43 -2.03
N LYS A 26 12.85 11.06 -1.06
CA LYS A 26 14.07 11.79 -0.68
C LYS A 26 15.29 11.42 -1.52
N GLY A 27 15.11 10.65 -2.60
CA GLY A 27 16.18 10.25 -3.52
C GLY A 27 17.08 9.12 -2.99
N VAL A 28 16.64 8.42 -1.95
CA VAL A 28 17.38 7.31 -1.32
C VAL A 28 16.82 5.98 -1.81
N SER A 29 17.63 5.23 -2.56
CA SER A 29 17.36 3.85 -2.94
C SER A 29 17.83 2.93 -1.80
N ASP A 30 16.89 2.33 -1.07
CA ASP A 30 17.23 1.42 0.02
C ASP A 30 17.25 -0.04 -0.46
N THR A 31 18.44 -0.62 -0.50
CA THR A 31 18.67 -2.07 -0.74
C THR A 31 18.99 -2.83 0.54
N SER A 32 19.01 -2.17 1.71
CA SER A 32 19.38 -2.81 2.99
C SER A 32 18.37 -3.86 3.46
N THR A 33 17.15 -3.86 2.89
CA THR A 33 16.09 -4.79 3.28
C THR A 33 16.30 -6.21 2.76
N SER A 34 17.11 -6.41 1.71
CA SER A 34 17.48 -7.73 1.19
C SER A 34 18.53 -7.62 0.09
N SER A 35 19.53 -8.51 0.09
CA SER A 35 20.47 -8.66 -1.03
C SER A 35 19.82 -9.12 -2.34
N LYS A 36 18.59 -9.66 -2.27
CA LYS A 36 17.80 -10.07 -3.45
C LYS A 36 17.07 -8.91 -4.10
N LYS A 37 16.94 -7.76 -3.42
CA LYS A 37 16.27 -6.58 -3.96
C LYS A 37 17.14 -6.00 -5.09
N LYS A 38 16.57 -5.86 -6.28
CA LYS A 38 17.25 -5.25 -7.42
C LYS A 38 17.35 -3.74 -7.22
N LYS A 39 18.40 -3.16 -7.75
CA LYS A 39 18.61 -1.71 -7.72
C LYS A 39 17.55 -1.01 -8.58
N LEU A 40 17.20 0.21 -8.18
CA LEU A 40 16.38 1.11 -8.99
C LEU A 40 17.20 1.66 -10.18
N LEU A 41 16.52 2.01 -11.26
CA LEU A 41 17.12 2.59 -12.47
C LEU A 41 17.66 4.01 -12.25
N LYS A 42 17.11 4.72 -11.27
CA LYS A 42 17.42 6.12 -10.97
C LYS A 42 17.93 6.25 -9.53
N GLU A 43 18.79 7.24 -9.31
CA GLU A 43 19.34 7.57 -7.99
C GLU A 43 19.30 9.08 -7.75
N LYS A 44 19.37 9.49 -6.47
CA LYS A 44 19.49 10.90 -6.05
C LYS A 44 18.44 11.80 -6.72
N THR A 45 18.86 12.84 -7.44
CA THR A 45 17.97 13.84 -8.06
C THR A 45 17.01 13.22 -9.06
N ALA A 46 17.51 12.39 -9.98
CA ALA A 46 16.66 11.72 -10.98
C ALA A 46 15.62 10.79 -10.34
N LEU A 47 15.96 10.18 -9.21
CA LEU A 47 15.01 9.39 -8.42
C LEU A 47 13.92 10.26 -7.79
N LYS A 48 14.29 11.40 -7.20
CA LYS A 48 13.32 12.36 -6.63
C LYS A 48 12.34 12.85 -7.71
N GLU A 49 12.84 13.25 -8.86
CA GLU A 49 12.04 13.75 -9.98
C GLU A 49 11.04 12.70 -10.45
N GLN A 50 11.50 11.45 -10.69
CA GLN A 50 10.57 10.38 -11.09
C GLN A 50 9.54 10.05 -10.01
N VAL A 51 9.93 10.05 -8.73
CA VAL A 51 8.97 9.80 -7.64
C VAL A 51 7.95 10.93 -7.53
N ALA A 52 8.36 12.18 -7.76
CA ALA A 52 7.44 13.31 -7.80
C ALA A 52 6.44 13.16 -8.96
N GLU A 53 6.90 12.85 -10.17
CA GLU A 53 6.04 12.55 -11.32
C GLU A 53 5.06 11.40 -11.04
N ASN A 54 5.56 10.29 -10.48
CA ASN A 54 4.73 9.16 -10.12
C ASN A 54 3.70 9.53 -9.04
N THR A 55 4.07 10.42 -8.11
CA THR A 55 3.16 10.91 -7.06
C THR A 55 2.05 11.77 -7.65
N GLU A 56 2.34 12.66 -8.60
CA GLU A 56 1.30 13.42 -9.32
C GLU A 56 0.31 12.51 -10.05
N CYS A 57 0.83 11.47 -10.72
CA CYS A 57 -0.01 10.48 -11.38
C CYS A 57 -0.85 9.69 -10.36
N LEU A 58 -0.26 9.30 -9.24
CA LEU A 58 -0.91 8.53 -8.20
C LEU A 58 -2.04 9.32 -7.51
N VAL A 59 -1.82 10.61 -7.23
CA VAL A 59 -2.86 11.52 -6.72
C VAL A 59 -4.07 11.53 -7.66
N LYS A 60 -3.83 11.68 -8.97
CA LYS A 60 -4.91 11.69 -9.97
C LYS A 60 -5.63 10.34 -10.03
N SER A 61 -4.90 9.23 -10.05
CA SER A 61 -5.47 7.88 -10.05
C SER A 61 -6.36 7.66 -8.83
N VAL A 62 -5.86 7.92 -7.62
CA VAL A 62 -6.63 7.75 -6.38
C VAL A 62 -7.87 8.66 -6.35
N ALA A 63 -7.75 9.90 -6.79
CA ALA A 63 -8.88 10.83 -6.86
C ALA A 63 -9.97 10.37 -7.85
N ILE A 64 -9.58 9.93 -9.05
CA ILE A 64 -10.50 9.41 -10.08
C ILE A 64 -11.21 8.15 -9.56
N ASP A 65 -10.44 7.23 -8.99
CA ASP A 65 -10.97 6.00 -8.41
C ASP A 65 -12.00 6.35 -7.32
N SER A 66 -11.69 7.29 -6.44
CA SER A 66 -12.60 7.73 -5.38
C SER A 66 -13.92 8.30 -5.91
N ILE A 67 -13.86 9.13 -6.97
CA ILE A 67 -15.06 9.64 -7.64
C ILE A 67 -15.89 8.48 -8.19
N PHE A 68 -15.26 7.55 -8.91
CA PHE A 68 -15.94 6.38 -9.47
C PHE A 68 -16.64 5.55 -8.38
N TYR A 69 -15.96 5.26 -7.26
CA TYR A 69 -16.54 4.46 -6.18
C TYR A 69 -17.57 5.20 -5.33
N SER A 70 -17.44 6.51 -5.18
CA SER A 70 -18.50 7.32 -4.54
C SER A 70 -19.81 7.31 -5.34
N SER A 71 -19.74 7.07 -6.66
CA SER A 71 -20.91 6.96 -7.54
C SER A 71 -21.58 5.58 -7.50
N ILE A 72 -20.89 4.56 -6.99
CA ILE A 72 -21.44 3.21 -6.82
C ILE A 72 -22.15 3.16 -5.46
N LYS A 73 -23.46 2.90 -5.45
CA LYS A 73 -24.20 2.70 -4.19
C LYS A 73 -23.54 1.57 -3.38
N GLN A 74 -23.03 1.86 -2.19
CA GLN A 74 -22.50 0.88 -1.24
C GLN A 74 -23.66 -0.05 -0.84
N PRO A 75 -23.72 -1.25 -1.41
CA PRO A 75 -23.03 -2.41 -0.82
C PRO A 75 -22.27 -3.28 -1.85
N PHE A 76 -21.68 -2.71 -2.91
CA PHE A 76 -21.10 -3.48 -4.02
C PHE A 76 -19.56 -3.52 -4.11
N LEU A 77 -18.82 -2.97 -3.14
CA LEU A 77 -17.36 -3.08 -3.13
C LEU A 77 -16.94 -4.54 -2.88
N LYS A 78 -16.33 -5.17 -3.89
CA LYS A 78 -15.81 -6.54 -3.80
C LYS A 78 -14.30 -6.54 -3.58
N SER A 79 -13.79 -7.53 -2.87
CA SER A 79 -12.35 -7.70 -2.62
C SER A 79 -11.52 -7.69 -3.91
N VAL A 80 -12.01 -8.34 -4.97
CA VAL A 80 -11.38 -8.35 -6.31
C VAL A 80 -11.24 -6.95 -6.92
N THR A 81 -12.20 -6.06 -6.63
CA THR A 81 -12.21 -4.68 -7.14
C THR A 81 -11.19 -3.84 -6.38
N ILE A 82 -11.18 -3.93 -5.05
CA ILE A 82 -10.19 -3.24 -4.20
C ILE A 82 -8.77 -3.70 -4.57
N ARG A 83 -8.60 -5.01 -4.78
CA ARG A 83 -7.34 -5.59 -5.24
C ARG A 83 -6.87 -5.00 -6.55
N ALA A 84 -7.74 -4.94 -7.56
CA ALA A 84 -7.39 -4.38 -8.86
C ALA A 84 -6.94 -2.92 -8.77
N LEU A 85 -7.59 -2.11 -7.92
CA LEU A 85 -7.23 -0.71 -7.70
C LEU A 85 -5.84 -0.60 -7.06
N MET A 86 -5.65 -1.23 -5.91
CA MET A 86 -4.40 -1.12 -5.15
C MET A 86 -3.21 -1.67 -5.92
N GLU A 87 -3.39 -2.78 -6.67
CA GLU A 87 -2.34 -3.31 -7.54
C GLU A 87 -2.09 -2.42 -8.77
N SER A 88 -3.06 -1.64 -9.24
CA SER A 88 -2.83 -0.65 -10.30
C SER A 88 -1.97 0.52 -9.81
N TRP A 89 -2.14 0.95 -8.56
CA TRP A 89 -1.34 2.01 -7.96
C TRP A 89 0.13 1.61 -7.81
N ASP A 90 0.41 0.35 -7.52
CA ASP A 90 1.78 -0.19 -7.53
C ASP A 90 2.46 0.00 -8.90
N SER A 91 1.73 -0.18 -10.01
CA SER A 91 2.27 0.11 -11.35
C SER A 91 2.62 1.59 -11.52
N VAL A 92 1.78 2.50 -11.02
CA VAL A 92 2.05 3.96 -11.06
C VAL A 92 3.27 4.30 -10.21
N ILE A 93 3.34 3.75 -9.00
CA ILE A 93 4.40 4.00 -8.01
C ILE A 93 5.78 3.59 -8.55
N ASN A 94 5.85 2.45 -9.24
CA ASN A 94 7.08 1.86 -9.72
C ASN A 94 7.41 2.17 -11.20
N SER A 95 6.56 2.93 -11.89
CA SER A 95 6.79 3.37 -13.27
C SER A 95 8.14 4.11 -13.40
N GLY A 96 8.98 3.67 -14.34
CA GLY A 96 10.30 4.25 -14.60
C GLY A 96 11.33 4.11 -13.46
N LEU A 97 11.01 3.38 -12.39
CA LEU A 97 11.92 3.15 -11.25
C LEU A 97 12.61 1.80 -11.29
N GLN A 98 11.98 0.78 -11.87
CA GLN A 98 12.51 -0.57 -11.97
C GLN A 98 12.59 -1.01 -13.44
N GLU A 99 13.60 -1.83 -13.75
CA GLU A 99 13.71 -2.47 -15.05
C GLU A 99 12.50 -3.40 -15.27
N GLU A 100 11.94 -3.39 -16.48
CA GLU A 100 10.87 -4.32 -16.83
C GLU A 100 11.38 -5.76 -16.70
N GLY A 101 10.68 -6.57 -15.90
CA GLY A 101 11.10 -7.95 -15.67
C GLY A 101 12.31 -8.09 -14.73
N ALA A 102 12.67 -7.07 -13.95
CA ALA A 102 13.79 -7.12 -12.99
C ALA A 102 13.78 -8.36 -12.07
N TYR A 103 12.60 -8.92 -11.80
CA TYR A 103 12.40 -10.11 -10.95
C TYR A 103 11.88 -11.34 -11.71
N LEU A 104 11.92 -11.36 -13.05
CA LEU A 104 11.32 -12.43 -13.86
C LEU A 104 11.90 -13.81 -13.52
N ASP A 105 13.22 -13.93 -13.44
CA ASP A 105 13.88 -15.21 -13.11
C ASP A 105 13.50 -15.71 -11.70
N ASP A 106 13.44 -14.79 -10.74
CA ASP A 106 13.08 -15.11 -9.36
C ASP A 106 11.60 -15.53 -9.27
N TYR A 107 10.72 -14.87 -10.03
CA TYR A 107 9.32 -15.25 -10.18
C TYR A 107 9.15 -16.63 -10.83
N LEU A 108 9.91 -16.94 -11.89
CA LEU A 108 9.85 -18.24 -12.57
C LEU A 108 10.31 -19.38 -11.65
N LYS A 109 11.35 -19.15 -10.84
CA LYS A 109 11.79 -20.09 -9.80
C LYS A 109 10.69 -20.32 -8.76
N LEU A 110 10.04 -19.26 -8.30
CA LEU A 110 8.94 -19.35 -7.34
C LEU A 110 7.74 -20.14 -7.91
N CYS A 111 7.40 -19.90 -9.18
CA CYS A 111 6.40 -20.69 -9.90
C CYS A 111 6.77 -22.17 -9.98
N ALA A 112 8.03 -22.51 -10.22
CA ALA A 112 8.49 -23.90 -10.25
C ALA A 112 8.35 -24.56 -8.86
N SER A 113 8.73 -23.85 -7.79
CA SER A 113 8.55 -24.32 -6.41
C SER A 113 7.08 -24.55 -6.06
N ALA A 114 6.18 -23.64 -6.46
CA ALA A 114 4.74 -23.79 -6.25
C ALA A 114 4.18 -25.05 -6.96
N LYS A 115 4.62 -25.31 -8.20
CA LYS A 115 4.24 -26.52 -8.95
C LYS A 115 4.73 -27.80 -8.28
N GLU A 116 5.97 -27.80 -7.78
CA GLU A 116 6.53 -28.97 -7.10
C GLU A 116 5.81 -29.25 -5.77
N LEU A 117 5.49 -28.22 -4.99
CA LEU A 117 4.72 -28.37 -3.74
C LEU A 117 3.29 -28.86 -4.00
N LYS A 118 2.66 -28.43 -5.10
CA LYS A 118 1.36 -28.98 -5.51
C LYS A 118 1.46 -30.47 -5.81
N LYS A 119 2.51 -30.89 -6.51
CA LYS A 119 2.74 -32.29 -6.90
C LYS A 119 3.06 -33.18 -5.69
N THR A 120 3.89 -32.69 -4.77
CA THR A 120 4.45 -33.49 -3.67
C THR A 120 3.62 -33.44 -2.39
N ALA A 121 2.98 -32.31 -2.11
CA ALA A 121 2.27 -32.06 -0.86
C ALA A 121 0.82 -31.60 -1.05
N GLY A 122 0.33 -31.49 -2.29
CA GLY A 122 -1.05 -31.07 -2.59
C GLY A 122 -1.34 -29.59 -2.36
N PHE A 123 -0.35 -28.79 -1.96
CA PHE A 123 -0.54 -27.35 -1.71
C PHE A 123 -0.60 -26.57 -3.02
N ASN A 124 -1.71 -25.84 -3.23
CA ASN A 124 -1.93 -25.05 -4.43
C ASN A 124 -1.64 -23.56 -4.17
N TYR A 125 -0.39 -23.14 -4.39
CA TYR A 125 0.02 -21.74 -4.27
C TYR A 125 -0.18 -20.98 -5.58
N ARG A 126 -0.70 -19.76 -5.47
CA ARG A 126 -0.67 -18.77 -6.56
C ARG A 126 0.56 -17.89 -6.37
N VAL A 127 1.14 -17.42 -7.48
CA VAL A 127 2.30 -16.53 -7.46
C VAL A 127 1.98 -15.29 -8.27
N ASN A 128 2.13 -14.11 -7.66
CA ASN A 128 1.96 -12.83 -8.34
C ASN A 128 3.31 -12.30 -8.82
N LYS A 129 3.40 -11.89 -10.09
CA LYS A 129 4.62 -11.26 -10.63
C LYS A 129 4.96 -9.90 -10.03
N ARG A 130 3.99 -9.22 -9.40
CA ARG A 130 4.17 -7.91 -8.74
C ARG A 130 4.74 -8.03 -7.33
N TYR A 131 4.59 -9.19 -6.69
CA TYR A 131 5.00 -9.39 -5.31
C TYR A 131 6.48 -9.73 -5.20
N ARG A 132 7.06 -9.44 -4.03
CA ARG A 132 8.44 -9.79 -3.70
C ARG A 132 8.67 -11.30 -3.75
N THR A 133 9.89 -11.69 -4.10
CA THR A 133 10.33 -13.09 -4.21
C THR A 133 11.27 -13.52 -3.08
N TRP A 134 11.32 -12.73 -2.00
CA TRP A 134 12.13 -12.98 -0.80
C TRP A 134 11.35 -12.66 0.47
N ARG A 135 11.78 -13.19 1.61
CA ARG A 135 11.24 -12.88 2.94
C ARG A 135 11.74 -11.53 3.46
N VAL A 136 10.90 -10.80 4.18
CA VAL A 136 11.25 -9.51 4.78
C VAL A 136 11.35 -9.70 6.29
N SER A 137 12.57 -9.67 6.83
CA SER A 137 12.83 -10.05 8.21
C SER A 137 12.31 -9.07 9.26
N TYR A 138 12.07 -7.82 8.90
CA TYR A 138 11.57 -6.80 9.82
C TYR A 138 10.04 -6.76 9.91
N THR A 139 9.31 -7.48 9.05
CA THR A 139 7.84 -7.55 9.17
C THR A 139 7.47 -8.60 10.19
N LYS A 140 6.37 -8.36 10.92
CA LYS A 140 5.93 -9.25 11.99
C LYS A 140 5.55 -10.64 11.47
N ALA A 141 4.90 -10.71 10.30
CA ALA A 141 4.53 -11.99 9.70
C ALA A 141 5.69 -12.73 9.00
N ASN A 142 6.76 -12.01 8.59
CA ASN A 142 7.93 -12.56 7.89
C ASN A 142 7.56 -13.62 6.80
N LEU A 143 6.52 -13.30 6.01
CA LEU A 143 5.85 -14.26 5.14
C LEU A 143 6.78 -14.81 4.06
N ASP A 144 6.67 -16.12 3.80
CA ASP A 144 7.23 -16.73 2.62
C ASP A 144 6.60 -16.10 1.36
N PRO A 145 7.37 -15.85 0.29
CA PRO A 145 6.82 -15.38 -0.98
C PRO A 145 5.65 -16.23 -1.52
N LEU A 146 5.65 -17.55 -1.26
CA LEU A 146 4.53 -18.42 -1.66
C LEU A 146 3.23 -18.13 -0.90
N GLN A 147 3.30 -17.50 0.27
CA GLN A 147 2.14 -17.20 1.11
C GLN A 147 1.52 -15.83 0.81
N LEU A 148 2.19 -14.98 0.02
CA LEU A 148 1.77 -13.60 -0.21
C LEU A 148 0.41 -13.49 -0.89
N GLU A 149 0.11 -14.33 -1.88
CA GLU A 149 -1.20 -14.32 -2.55
C GLU A 149 -2.34 -14.59 -1.58
N SER A 150 -2.22 -15.63 -0.74
CA SER A 150 -3.25 -15.95 0.26
C SER A 150 -3.36 -14.88 1.34
N ALA A 151 -2.24 -14.28 1.76
CA ALA A 151 -2.26 -13.18 2.72
C ALA A 151 -2.94 -11.92 2.14
N MET A 152 -2.68 -11.61 0.87
CA MET A 152 -3.32 -10.49 0.18
C MET A 152 -4.80 -10.75 -0.07
N ASP A 153 -5.21 -11.97 -0.44
CA ASP A 153 -6.63 -12.32 -0.54
C ASP A 153 -7.39 -12.12 0.77
N PHE A 154 -6.79 -12.57 1.88
CA PHE A 154 -7.33 -12.37 3.22
C PHE A 154 -7.43 -10.88 3.54
N PHE A 155 -6.34 -10.12 3.33
CA PHE A 155 -6.33 -8.67 3.54
C PHE A 155 -7.44 -7.95 2.77
N TYR A 156 -7.59 -8.22 1.47
CA TYR A 156 -8.63 -7.57 0.66
C TYR A 156 -10.05 -8.01 1.05
N GLY A 157 -10.23 -9.26 1.50
CA GLY A 157 -11.50 -9.73 2.05
C GLY A 157 -11.88 -8.99 3.34
N GLU A 158 -10.97 -8.96 4.30
CA GLU A 158 -11.16 -8.26 5.57
C GLU A 158 -11.30 -6.75 5.40
N LEU A 159 -10.59 -6.15 4.44
CA LEU A 159 -10.70 -4.71 4.16
C LEU A 159 -12.11 -4.33 3.69
N VAL A 160 -12.80 -5.18 2.92
CA VAL A 160 -14.22 -4.96 2.57
C VAL A 160 -15.05 -4.88 3.85
N SER A 161 -14.92 -5.86 4.74
CA SER A 161 -15.65 -5.88 6.01
C SER A 161 -15.32 -4.66 6.88
N LYS A 162 -14.04 -4.26 6.97
CA LYS A 162 -13.64 -3.05 7.72
C LYS A 162 -14.23 -1.77 7.13
N ILE A 163 -14.29 -1.64 5.79
CA ILE A 163 -14.96 -0.52 5.13
C ILE A 163 -16.46 -0.50 5.50
N GLU A 164 -17.14 -1.64 5.45
CA GLU A 164 -18.55 -1.74 5.83
C GLU A 164 -18.80 -1.34 7.29
N LEU A 165 -17.96 -1.81 8.22
CA LEU A 165 -18.03 -1.43 9.63
C LEU A 165 -17.84 0.09 9.81
N ALA A 166 -16.87 0.69 9.11
CA ALA A 166 -16.58 2.12 9.20
C ALA A 166 -17.74 2.98 8.64
N VAL A 167 -18.31 2.59 7.49
CA VAL A 167 -19.48 3.25 6.90
C VAL A 167 -20.68 3.20 7.84
N ASN A 168 -20.86 2.09 8.55
CA ASN A 168 -21.89 1.92 9.57
C ASN A 168 -21.52 2.50 10.94
N LYS A 169 -20.41 3.23 11.05
CA LYS A 169 -19.89 3.87 12.28
C LYS A 169 -19.65 2.89 13.44
N GLN A 170 -19.35 1.64 13.13
CA GLN A 170 -19.03 0.59 14.11
C GLN A 170 -17.54 0.53 14.46
N ILE A 171 -16.69 1.05 13.59
CA ILE A 171 -15.27 1.33 13.87
C ILE A 171 -14.96 2.79 13.50
N SER A 172 -13.88 3.34 14.07
CA SER A 172 -13.44 4.70 13.76
C SER A 172 -12.75 4.76 12.39
N GLN A 173 -12.68 5.96 11.80
CA GLN A 173 -11.85 6.18 10.62
C GLN A 173 -10.38 5.84 10.91
N ALA A 174 -9.87 6.23 12.08
CA ALA A 174 -8.50 5.93 12.48
C ALA A 174 -8.20 4.43 12.47
N GLU A 175 -9.12 3.59 12.96
CA GLU A 175 -8.96 2.14 12.95
C GLU A 175 -8.91 1.58 11.52
N LEU A 176 -9.79 2.06 10.63
CA LEU A 176 -9.80 1.63 9.22
C LEU A 176 -8.49 1.99 8.51
N LEU A 177 -8.02 3.23 8.69
CA LEU A 177 -6.78 3.71 8.07
C LEU A 177 -5.56 2.95 8.62
N ALA A 178 -5.50 2.79 9.94
CA ALA A 178 -4.45 2.03 10.62
C ALA A 178 -4.40 0.58 10.15
N TYR A 179 -5.55 -0.08 9.98
CA TYR A 179 -5.62 -1.45 9.49
C TYR A 179 -5.00 -1.57 8.08
N ALA A 180 -5.43 -0.74 7.14
CA ALA A 180 -4.92 -0.80 5.77
C ALA A 180 -3.40 -0.57 5.71
N ASP A 181 -2.93 0.42 6.46
CA ASP A 181 -1.53 0.79 6.50
C ASP A 181 -0.64 -0.27 7.18
N HIS A 182 -1.10 -0.79 8.33
CA HIS A 182 -0.47 -1.87 9.07
C HIS A 182 -0.32 -3.12 8.21
N MET A 183 -1.39 -3.54 7.54
CA MET A 183 -1.36 -4.76 6.73
C MET A 183 -0.42 -4.63 5.53
N ILE A 184 -0.42 -3.48 4.86
CA ILE A 184 0.39 -3.26 3.66
C ILE A 184 1.87 -3.07 3.99
N ASP A 185 2.24 -2.16 4.89
CA ASP A 185 3.63 -1.77 5.11
C ASP A 185 4.27 -2.48 6.31
N GLY A 186 3.47 -2.86 7.32
CA GLY A 186 3.96 -3.47 8.57
C GLY A 186 3.93 -5.00 8.62
N GLU A 187 2.84 -5.62 8.15
CA GLU A 187 2.57 -7.05 8.30
C GLU A 187 2.98 -7.85 7.06
N ILE A 188 2.32 -7.61 5.92
CA ILE A 188 2.49 -8.41 4.69
C ILE A 188 3.70 -7.93 3.89
N HIS A 189 3.80 -6.62 3.66
CA HIS A 189 4.84 -5.99 2.84
C HIS A 189 5.00 -6.67 1.47
N PRO A 190 3.94 -6.70 0.64
CA PRO A 190 3.85 -7.65 -0.49
C PRO A 190 4.74 -7.28 -1.68
N TRP A 191 5.04 -6.00 -1.90
CA TRP A 191 5.76 -5.54 -3.09
C TRP A 191 7.28 -5.51 -2.90
N ALA A 192 8.00 -5.59 -4.03
CA ALA A 192 9.46 -5.49 -4.07
C ALA A 192 9.97 -4.10 -3.67
N ASP A 193 9.23 -3.05 -4.06
CA ASP A 193 9.43 -1.67 -3.64
C ASP A 193 8.06 -0.97 -3.60
N GLY A 194 7.99 0.15 -2.87
CA GLY A 194 6.80 1.00 -2.88
C GLY A 194 5.75 0.70 -1.83
N CYS A 195 5.90 -0.31 -0.95
CA CYS A 195 4.88 -0.65 0.07
C CYS A 195 4.39 0.55 0.88
N GLY A 196 5.29 1.37 1.45
CA GLY A 196 4.88 2.57 2.18
C GLY A 196 4.15 3.61 1.32
N ARG A 197 4.47 3.72 0.03
CA ARG A 197 3.76 4.62 -0.91
C ARG A 197 2.39 4.05 -1.29
N SER A 198 2.29 2.75 -1.50
CA SER A 198 1.02 2.04 -1.75
C SER A 198 0.09 2.11 -0.54
N ALA A 199 0.64 1.99 0.67
CA ALA A 199 -0.09 2.12 1.91
C ALA A 199 -0.60 3.55 2.12
N THR A 200 0.22 4.57 1.83
CA THR A 200 -0.25 5.97 1.77
C THR A 200 -1.38 6.14 0.77
N ALA A 201 -1.29 5.57 -0.44
CA ALA A 201 -2.37 5.64 -1.42
C ALA A 201 -3.67 5.01 -0.93
N ALA A 202 -3.59 3.83 -0.29
CA ALA A 202 -4.73 3.16 0.33
C ALA A 202 -5.37 4.01 1.43
N VAL A 203 -4.58 4.59 2.32
CA VAL A 203 -5.05 5.46 3.41
C VAL A 203 -5.75 6.71 2.87
N MET A 204 -5.15 7.35 1.86
CA MET A 204 -5.73 8.55 1.24
C MET A 204 -7.03 8.23 0.49
N TRP A 205 -7.10 7.08 -0.20
CA TRP A 205 -8.32 6.58 -0.83
C TRP A 205 -9.43 6.30 0.20
N LEU A 206 -9.11 5.58 1.28
CA LEU A 206 -10.08 5.26 2.34
C LEU A 206 -10.60 6.52 3.03
N SER A 207 -9.76 7.54 3.19
CA SER A 207 -10.17 8.84 3.76
C SER A 207 -11.21 9.54 2.86
N LEU A 208 -11.12 9.37 1.55
CA LEU A 208 -12.13 9.86 0.59
C LEU A 208 -13.43 9.03 0.59
N LEU A 209 -13.43 7.82 1.13
CA LEU A 209 -14.63 7.00 1.30
C LEU A 209 -15.34 7.28 2.64
N SER A 210 -14.65 7.86 3.62
CA SER A 210 -15.21 8.14 4.94
C SER A 210 -16.18 9.32 4.91
N LEU A 211 -17.25 9.25 5.71
CA LEU A 211 -18.35 10.24 5.71
C LEU A 211 -17.93 11.63 6.22
N ASP A 212 -16.86 11.71 7.01
CA ASP A 212 -16.41 12.96 7.67
C ASP A 212 -15.20 13.61 6.95
N PHE A 213 -14.66 12.98 5.89
CA PHE A 213 -13.64 13.52 4.98
C PHE A 213 -12.42 14.18 5.64
N VAL A 214 -11.97 13.67 6.78
CA VAL A 214 -10.74 14.17 7.41
C VAL A 214 -9.55 13.48 6.76
N PHE A 215 -8.65 14.25 6.15
CA PHE A 215 -7.39 13.70 5.62
C PHE A 215 -6.35 13.60 6.72
N PRO A 216 -5.73 12.42 6.93
CA PRO A 216 -4.66 12.29 7.91
C PRO A 216 -3.43 13.06 7.43
N VAL A 217 -2.88 13.91 8.28
CA VAL A 217 -1.55 14.50 8.08
C VAL A 217 -0.56 13.66 8.89
N PHE A 218 0.35 12.97 8.22
CA PHE A 218 1.25 12.04 8.88
C PHE A 218 2.23 12.77 9.80
N GLY A 219 2.56 12.13 10.92
CA GLY A 219 3.64 12.54 11.80
C GLY A 219 5.02 12.25 11.20
N GLU A 220 6.04 12.28 12.05
CA GLU A 220 7.40 11.96 11.63
C GLU A 220 7.56 10.47 11.29
N ARG A 221 8.47 10.16 10.37
CA ARG A 221 8.72 8.77 9.93
C ARG A 221 9.05 7.85 11.12
N SER A 222 9.76 8.35 12.13
CA SER A 222 10.10 7.58 13.33
C SER A 222 8.88 7.22 14.17
N GLU A 223 7.90 8.12 14.26
CA GLU A 223 6.66 7.90 15.02
C GLU A 223 5.84 6.80 14.37
N HIS A 224 5.68 6.87 13.05
CA HIS A 224 5.04 5.84 12.24
C HIS A 224 5.65 4.45 12.47
N TYR A 225 6.98 4.31 12.34
CA TYR A 225 7.62 3.00 12.51
C TYR A 225 7.70 2.53 13.98
N ALA A 226 7.51 3.42 14.95
CA ALA A 226 7.35 3.03 16.35
C ALA A 226 5.98 2.39 16.59
N ALA A 227 4.94 2.83 15.88
CA ALA A 227 3.56 2.37 16.08
C ALA A 227 3.16 1.18 15.17
N ILE A 228 3.70 1.08 13.94
CA ILE A 228 3.19 0.17 12.90
C ILE A 228 3.15 -1.32 13.26
N HIS A 229 3.87 -1.78 14.28
CA HIS A 229 3.92 -3.20 14.65
C HIS A 229 2.77 -3.66 15.57
N ASP A 230 2.02 -2.71 16.13
CA ASP A 230 0.84 -2.96 16.97
C ASP A 230 -0.35 -2.17 16.43
N LEU A 231 -1.43 -2.85 16.03
CA LEU A 231 -2.58 -2.19 15.41
C LEU A 231 -3.28 -1.20 16.37
N THR A 232 -3.22 -1.43 17.68
CA THR A 232 -3.82 -0.53 18.67
C THR A 232 -3.01 0.76 18.76
N GLU A 233 -1.68 0.66 18.87
CA GLU A 233 -0.80 1.83 18.85
C GLU A 233 -0.84 2.56 17.50
N HIS A 234 -0.95 1.81 16.40
CA HIS A 234 -1.08 2.40 15.07
C HIS A 234 -2.41 3.13 14.87
N THR A 235 -3.48 2.65 15.52
CA THR A 235 -4.77 3.35 15.57
C THR A 235 -4.62 4.70 16.28
N LYS A 236 -3.93 4.73 17.44
CA LYS A 236 -3.64 6.00 18.16
C LYS A 236 -2.81 6.96 17.32
N TYR A 237 -1.82 6.45 16.57
CA TYR A 237 -1.05 7.26 15.62
C TYR A 237 -1.97 7.94 14.59
N TYR A 238 -2.93 7.20 14.02
CA TYR A 238 -3.90 7.77 13.09
C TYR A 238 -4.92 8.71 13.74
N GLU A 239 -5.31 8.49 14.99
CA GLU A 239 -6.12 9.47 15.75
C GLU A 239 -5.40 10.83 15.86
N CYS A 240 -4.09 10.82 16.14
CA CYS A 240 -3.27 12.03 16.12
C CYS A 240 -3.25 12.67 14.73
N CYS A 241 -2.96 11.88 13.69
CA CYS A 241 -2.88 12.36 12.30
C CYS A 241 -4.18 13.01 11.81
N LEU A 242 -5.34 12.51 12.25
CA LEU A 242 -6.66 13.05 11.89
C LEU A 242 -7.03 14.28 12.73
N SER A 243 -6.44 14.47 13.91
CA SER A 243 -6.73 15.59 14.80
C SER A 243 -5.99 16.89 14.45
N GLY A 244 -5.02 16.84 13.52
CA GLY A 244 -4.18 17.98 13.14
C GLY A 244 -3.28 18.48 14.27
N LYS A 245 -2.95 17.61 15.23
CA LYS A 245 -2.03 17.88 16.34
C LYS A 245 -0.62 17.43 16.02
#